data_AF-A0A182SER0-F1
#
_entry.id   AF-A0A182SER0-F1
#
_cell.length_a   1.000
_cell.length_b   1.000
_cell.length_c   1.000
_cell.angle_alpha   90.00
_cell.angle_beta   90.00
_cell.angle_gamma   90.00
#
_symmetry.space_group_name_H-M   'P 1'
#
loop_
_entity.id
_entity.type
_entity.pdbx_description
1 polymer ?
#
loop_
_entity_poly.entity_id
_entity_poly.type
_entity_poly.pdbx_seq_one_letter_code
_entity_poly.pdbx_strand_id
1 'polypeptide(L)'
;MQYMNPCRDRELDLRGYKIPQIENMGATLDQFDTIDFSDNDIRKLDGFPRLPRLKCLLLNNNRIVRISDNLHESLPNLQSVILTGNNIQELGDLEPLTKLPCLETLSLLTNPVSTKQHYREYVAFRFPNLRLLDFRKIRQKEREAANQLFKSKKGKEMHKEIVRKAKQAMPAGAGGASSPEKQTVHNATPADIQKIKEAIKRATNLHEVERLNRLLQSGQITDDILNGNNGSEAD
;
A
#
# COMPACT_ATOMS: atom_id res chain seq x y z
N MET A 1 12.24 7.92 -22.37
CA MET A 1 13.50 7.55 -23.09
C MET A 1 14.22 6.46 -22.28
N GLN A 2 15.09 5.64 -22.85
CA GLN A 2 15.92 4.69 -22.07
C GLN A 2 17.41 4.92 -22.32
N TYR A 3 18.24 4.81 -21.28
CA TYR A 3 19.69 5.03 -21.38
C TYR A 3 20.46 4.38 -20.20
N MET A 4 21.79 4.40 -20.28
CA MET A 4 22.67 4.05 -19.16
C MET A 4 22.96 5.30 -18.36
N ASN A 5 22.55 5.35 -17.10
CA ASN A 5 22.75 6.52 -16.25
C ASN A 5 24.20 6.60 -15.70
N PRO A 6 24.60 7.70 -15.04
CA PRO A 6 25.96 7.86 -14.49
C PRO A 6 26.37 6.79 -13.45
N CYS A 7 25.40 6.14 -12.80
CA CYS A 7 25.64 5.01 -11.90
C CYS A 7 25.83 3.67 -12.63
N ARG A 8 25.80 3.67 -13.97
CA ARG A 8 25.84 2.49 -14.83
C ARG A 8 24.62 1.57 -14.67
N ASP A 9 23.48 2.14 -14.29
CA ASP A 9 22.20 1.46 -14.26
C ASP A 9 21.43 1.68 -15.56
N ARG A 10 20.65 0.68 -15.97
CA ARG A 10 19.67 0.85 -17.06
C ARG A 10 18.51 1.67 -16.52
N GLU A 11 18.34 2.87 -17.06
CA GLU A 11 17.32 3.82 -16.62
C GLU A 11 16.25 4.01 -17.67
N LEU A 12 14.99 3.97 -17.22
CA LEU A 12 13.83 4.39 -17.99
C LEU A 12 13.40 5.77 -17.49
N ASP A 13 13.49 6.76 -18.37
CA ASP A 13 13.05 8.14 -18.13
C ASP A 13 11.61 8.33 -18.59
N LEU A 14 10.74 8.60 -17.61
CA LEU A 14 9.34 8.93 -17.72
C LEU A 14 9.05 10.31 -17.10
N ARG A 15 10.00 11.25 -17.15
CA ARG A 15 9.84 12.59 -16.58
C ARG A 15 8.85 13.45 -17.37
N GLY A 16 8.07 14.27 -16.68
CA GLY A 16 7.31 15.36 -17.31
C GLY A 16 6.10 14.94 -18.16
N TYR A 17 5.66 13.68 -18.11
CA TYR A 17 4.56 13.18 -18.93
C TYR A 17 3.16 13.41 -18.32
N LYS A 18 3.08 14.10 -17.16
CA LYS A 18 1.82 14.34 -16.41
C LYS A 18 1.08 13.04 -16.07
N ILE A 19 1.84 11.98 -15.79
CA ILE A 19 1.30 10.66 -15.47
C ILE A 19 0.52 10.77 -14.14
N PRO A 20 -0.79 10.46 -14.11
CA PRO A 20 -1.60 10.58 -12.88
C PRO A 20 -1.50 9.34 -11.99
N GLN A 21 -1.19 8.19 -12.58
CA GLN A 21 -1.13 6.88 -11.93
C GLN A 21 -0.11 5.98 -12.62
N ILE A 22 0.59 5.16 -11.83
CA ILE A 22 1.52 4.15 -12.35
C ILE A 22 0.69 2.93 -12.78
N GLU A 23 0.84 2.53 -14.04
CA GLU A 23 0.17 1.36 -14.60
C GLU A 23 0.96 0.85 -15.81
N ASN A 24 0.58 -0.33 -16.34
CA ASN A 24 1.18 -0.93 -17.53
C ASN A 24 2.71 -1.16 -17.46
N MET A 25 3.26 -1.18 -16.24
CA MET A 25 4.69 -1.37 -16.00
C MET A 25 5.19 -2.78 -16.41
N GLY A 26 4.29 -3.71 -16.74
CA GLY A 26 4.64 -5.01 -17.33
C GLY A 26 5.33 -4.87 -18.70
N ALA A 27 5.05 -3.79 -19.43
CA ALA A 27 5.70 -3.49 -20.72
C ALA A 27 7.21 -3.22 -20.59
N THR A 28 7.70 -2.96 -19.37
CA THR A 28 9.14 -2.76 -19.12
C THR A 28 9.94 -4.07 -19.10
N LEU A 29 9.25 -5.22 -19.02
CA LEU A 29 9.86 -6.55 -19.05
C LEU A 29 10.99 -6.75 -18.03
N ASP A 30 10.92 -6.08 -16.87
CA ASP A 30 11.93 -6.11 -15.80
C ASP A 30 13.36 -5.80 -16.28
N GLN A 31 13.49 -4.92 -17.28
CA GLN A 31 14.80 -4.60 -17.87
C GLN A 31 15.53 -3.47 -17.13
N PHE A 32 14.85 -2.64 -16.34
CA PHE A 32 15.45 -1.43 -15.78
C PHE A 32 15.89 -1.61 -14.33
N ASP A 33 17.06 -1.05 -14.02
CA ASP A 33 17.59 -0.96 -12.66
C ASP A 33 17.07 0.32 -11.97
N THR A 34 16.81 1.38 -12.75
CA THR A 34 16.23 2.66 -12.29
C THR A 34 15.05 3.07 -13.16
N ILE A 35 13.98 3.60 -12.55
CA ILE A 35 12.90 4.27 -13.29
C ILE A 35 12.70 5.66 -12.70
N ASP A 36 12.68 6.65 -13.58
CA ASP A 36 12.49 8.04 -13.23
C ASP A 36 11.09 8.53 -13.61
N PHE A 37 10.29 8.81 -12.60
CA PHE A 37 8.95 9.37 -12.66
C PHE A 37 8.88 10.83 -12.22
N SER A 38 10.01 11.55 -12.19
CA SER A 38 10.04 12.93 -11.69
C SER A 38 9.14 13.86 -12.51
N ASP A 39 8.61 14.89 -11.88
CA ASP A 39 7.76 15.92 -12.53
C ASP A 39 6.50 15.33 -13.19
N ASN A 40 5.80 14.46 -12.46
CA ASN A 40 4.50 13.90 -12.87
C ASN A 40 3.40 14.22 -11.83
N ASP A 41 2.19 13.69 -12.05
CA ASP A 41 1.02 13.97 -11.20
C ASP A 41 0.60 12.75 -10.36
N ILE A 42 1.54 11.82 -10.11
CA ILE A 42 1.27 10.54 -9.44
C ILE A 42 0.81 10.79 -8.00
N ARG A 43 -0.33 10.22 -7.62
CA ARG A 43 -0.91 10.37 -6.26
C ARG A 43 -0.67 9.20 -5.32
N LYS A 44 -0.40 8.02 -5.86
CA LYS A 44 -0.21 6.78 -5.10
C LYS A 44 0.98 6.01 -5.67
N LEU A 45 1.84 5.54 -4.78
CA LEU A 45 2.95 4.65 -5.14
C LEU A 45 2.45 3.20 -5.13
N ASP A 46 1.93 2.76 -6.26
CA ASP A 46 1.39 1.43 -6.51
C ASP A 46 1.49 1.06 -8.01
N GLY A 47 0.74 0.04 -8.46
CA GLY A 47 0.62 -0.27 -9.90
C GLY A 47 1.80 -0.99 -10.55
N PHE A 48 2.77 -1.43 -9.75
CA PHE A 48 3.92 -2.21 -10.24
C PHE A 48 3.60 -3.70 -10.32
N PRO A 49 3.94 -4.39 -11.42
CA PRO A 49 4.06 -5.84 -11.43
C PRO A 49 5.31 -6.24 -10.62
N ARG A 50 5.58 -7.54 -10.55
CA ARG A 50 6.81 -8.05 -9.93
C ARG A 50 8.04 -7.69 -10.76
N LEU A 51 8.83 -6.73 -10.29
CA LEU A 51 10.05 -6.21 -10.94
C LEU A 51 11.27 -6.41 -10.02
N PRO A 52 11.84 -7.62 -9.94
CA PRO A 52 12.99 -7.90 -9.07
C PRO A 52 14.29 -7.22 -9.51
N ARG A 53 14.41 -6.72 -10.75
CA ARG A 53 15.60 -5.98 -11.18
C ARG A 53 15.62 -4.55 -10.66
N LEU A 54 14.45 -3.95 -10.46
CA LEU A 54 14.33 -2.54 -10.11
C LEU A 54 14.93 -2.24 -8.73
N LYS A 55 15.90 -1.34 -8.67
CA LYS A 55 16.62 -0.94 -7.45
C LYS A 55 16.36 0.50 -7.04
N CYS A 56 16.06 1.39 -8.00
CA CYS A 56 15.91 2.81 -7.74
C CYS A 56 14.62 3.37 -8.35
N LEU A 57 13.88 4.12 -7.55
CA LEU A 57 12.74 4.93 -7.99
C LEU A 57 13.00 6.41 -7.70
N LEU A 58 12.97 7.21 -8.75
CA LEU A 58 13.02 8.67 -8.67
C LEU A 58 11.61 9.21 -8.87
N LEU A 59 11.04 9.83 -7.85
CA LEU A 59 9.64 10.29 -7.83
C LEU A 59 9.58 11.77 -7.42
N ASN A 60 10.59 12.56 -7.81
CA ASN A 60 10.67 13.96 -7.43
C ASN A 60 9.45 14.74 -7.96
N ASN A 61 8.97 15.73 -7.22
CA ASN A 61 7.92 16.65 -7.67
C ASN A 61 6.68 15.92 -8.21
N ASN A 62 6.12 15.04 -7.39
CA ASN A 62 4.86 14.36 -7.66
C ASN A 62 3.81 14.75 -6.61
N ARG A 63 2.65 14.10 -6.60
CA ARG A 63 1.55 14.37 -5.66
C ARG A 63 1.29 13.18 -4.74
N ILE A 64 2.31 12.38 -4.44
CA ILE A 64 2.15 11.13 -3.71
C ILE A 64 1.69 11.42 -2.29
N VAL A 65 0.53 10.88 -1.93
CA VAL A 65 -0.05 10.94 -0.58
C VAL A 65 -0.06 9.54 0.06
N ARG A 66 -0.07 8.47 -0.74
CA ARG A 66 -0.21 7.09 -0.26
C ARG A 66 0.79 6.14 -0.91
N ILE A 67 1.17 5.12 -0.15
CA ILE A 67 2.07 4.05 -0.59
C ILE A 67 1.32 2.72 -0.40
N SER A 68 1.43 1.82 -1.38
CA SER A 68 0.77 0.51 -1.31
C SER A 68 1.37 -0.37 -0.22
N ASP A 69 0.51 -1.02 0.57
CA ASP A 69 0.90 -1.98 1.62
C ASP A 69 1.71 -3.17 1.10
N ASN A 70 1.50 -3.54 -0.17
CA ASN A 70 2.08 -4.73 -0.80
C ASN A 70 3.23 -4.36 -1.75
N LEU A 71 3.77 -3.13 -1.67
CA LEU A 71 4.84 -2.68 -2.56
C LEU A 71 6.07 -3.61 -2.55
N HIS A 72 6.36 -4.22 -1.40
CA HIS A 72 7.45 -5.16 -1.20
C HIS A 72 7.32 -6.48 -1.98
N GLU A 73 6.09 -6.89 -2.33
CA GLU A 73 5.84 -8.07 -3.17
C GLU A 73 6.18 -7.78 -4.63
N SER A 74 5.85 -6.57 -5.10
CA SER A 74 6.14 -6.10 -6.46
C SER A 74 7.62 -5.74 -6.64
N LEU A 75 8.23 -5.05 -5.67
CA LEU A 75 9.57 -4.49 -5.78
C LEU A 75 10.52 -5.03 -4.69
N PRO A 76 10.86 -6.34 -4.71
CA PRO A 76 11.54 -6.99 -3.59
C PRO A 76 12.98 -6.50 -3.36
N ASN A 77 13.64 -6.02 -4.40
CA ASN A 77 15.05 -5.60 -4.36
C ASN A 77 15.22 -4.06 -4.41
N LEU A 78 14.17 -3.31 -4.09
CA LEU A 78 14.21 -1.85 -4.12
C LEU A 78 15.13 -1.32 -3.03
N GLN A 79 16.13 -0.52 -3.42
CA GLN A 79 17.19 -0.01 -2.56
C GLN A 79 17.08 1.49 -2.29
N SER A 80 16.62 2.25 -3.30
CA SER A 80 16.56 3.71 -3.22
C SER A 80 15.19 4.23 -3.67
N VAL A 81 14.57 5.05 -2.82
CA VAL A 81 13.29 5.70 -3.10
C VAL A 81 13.41 7.19 -2.81
N ILE A 82 13.33 8.00 -3.86
CA ILE A 82 13.46 9.45 -3.76
C ILE A 82 12.08 10.09 -3.94
N LEU A 83 11.47 10.52 -2.84
CA LEU A 83 10.12 11.11 -2.79
C LEU A 83 10.16 12.62 -2.54
N THR A 84 11.25 13.30 -2.89
CA THR A 84 11.40 14.74 -2.68
C THR A 84 10.28 15.52 -3.36
N GLY A 85 9.65 16.49 -2.66
CA GLY A 85 8.59 17.32 -3.25
C GLY A 85 7.30 16.55 -3.51
N ASN A 86 6.86 15.74 -2.55
CA ASN A 86 5.57 15.04 -2.58
C ASN A 86 4.67 15.51 -1.43
N ASN A 87 3.54 14.84 -1.23
CA ASN A 87 2.51 15.25 -0.27
C ASN A 87 2.23 14.18 0.80
N ILE A 88 3.29 13.50 1.28
CA ILE A 88 3.20 12.55 2.39
C ILE A 88 3.05 13.33 3.71
N GLN A 89 1.99 13.05 4.46
CA GLN A 89 1.56 13.91 5.56
C GLN A 89 1.98 13.38 6.92
N GLU A 90 1.70 12.10 7.21
CA GLU A 90 1.91 11.53 8.54
C GLU A 90 3.03 10.49 8.55
N LEU A 91 3.68 10.34 9.71
CA LEU A 91 4.76 9.36 9.90
C LEU A 91 4.27 7.91 9.67
N GLY A 92 3.00 7.63 9.98
CA GLY A 92 2.40 6.32 9.75
C GLY A 92 2.17 5.99 8.28
N ASP A 93 2.13 6.98 7.39
CA ASP A 93 2.00 6.75 5.94
C ASP A 93 3.25 6.07 5.34
N LEU A 94 4.36 6.07 6.08
CA LEU A 94 5.63 5.45 5.70
C LEU A 94 5.71 3.96 6.07
N GLU A 95 4.75 3.44 6.85
CA GLU A 95 4.72 2.04 7.29
C GLU A 95 4.88 1.02 6.15
N PRO A 96 4.24 1.19 4.97
CA PRO A 96 4.43 0.27 3.86
C PRO A 96 5.88 0.14 3.38
N LEU A 97 6.66 1.23 3.42
CA LEU A 97 8.07 1.21 3.02
C LEU A 97 8.96 0.42 3.99
N THR A 98 8.53 0.24 5.25
CA THR A 98 9.29 -0.53 6.26
C THR A 98 9.35 -2.02 5.92
N LYS A 99 8.44 -2.51 5.06
CA LYS A 99 8.38 -3.90 4.61
C LYS A 99 9.40 -4.19 3.48
N LEU A 100 10.02 -3.17 2.90
CA LEU A 100 11.02 -3.33 1.84
C LEU A 100 12.34 -3.83 2.46
N PRO A 101 12.79 -5.05 2.14
CA PRO A 101 13.92 -5.66 2.85
C PRO A 101 15.25 -4.99 2.51
N CYS A 102 15.39 -4.48 1.28
CA CYS A 102 16.64 -3.92 0.75
C CYS A 102 16.70 -2.39 0.76
N LEU A 103 15.73 -1.69 1.35
CA LEU A 103 15.68 -0.23 1.31
C LEU A 103 16.81 0.40 2.14
N GLU A 104 17.76 1.04 1.45
CA GLU A 104 18.94 1.68 2.05
C GLU A 104 18.90 3.20 1.98
N THR A 105 18.22 3.78 0.99
CA THR A 105 18.15 5.23 0.77
C THR A 105 16.71 5.69 0.62
N LEU A 106 16.32 6.69 1.43
CA LEU A 106 15.01 7.32 1.39
C LEU A 106 15.19 8.83 1.47
N SER A 107 14.55 9.57 0.56
CA SER A 107 14.44 11.03 0.66
C SER A 107 12.96 11.41 0.73
N LEU A 108 12.60 12.18 1.76
CA LEU A 108 11.27 12.75 1.96
C LEU A 108 11.35 14.28 2.12
N LEU A 109 12.46 14.88 1.68
CA LEU A 109 12.62 16.33 1.63
C LEU A 109 11.41 16.99 0.95
N THR A 110 11.02 18.17 1.42
CA THR A 110 9.87 18.90 0.85
C THR A 110 8.57 18.07 0.85
N ASN A 111 8.37 17.25 1.89
CA ASN A 111 7.07 16.67 2.22
C ASN A 111 6.61 17.20 3.59
N PRO A 112 5.30 17.36 3.84
CA PRO A 112 4.81 17.77 5.17
C PRO A 112 5.31 16.88 6.32
N VAL A 113 5.46 15.57 6.10
CA VAL A 113 5.96 14.61 7.09
C VAL A 113 7.36 14.95 7.63
N SER A 114 8.21 15.59 6.82
CA SER A 114 9.59 15.95 7.21
C SER A 114 9.66 16.99 8.34
N THR A 115 8.58 17.76 8.56
CA THR A 115 8.48 18.79 9.60
C THR A 115 7.89 18.26 10.93
N LYS A 116 7.46 17.00 10.96
CA LYS A 116 6.82 16.41 12.14
C LYS A 116 7.83 16.19 13.26
N GLN A 117 7.35 16.28 14.51
CA GLN A 117 8.17 15.96 15.67
C GLN A 117 8.63 14.50 15.63
N HIS A 118 9.87 14.27 16.05
CA HIS A 118 10.51 12.96 16.07
C HIS A 118 10.59 12.28 14.68
N TYR A 119 10.49 13.03 13.59
CA TYR A 119 10.52 12.49 12.22
C TYR A 119 11.73 11.59 11.98
N ARG A 120 12.93 12.11 12.28
CA ARG A 120 14.17 11.41 12.01
C ARG A 120 14.36 10.19 12.91
N GLU A 121 14.05 10.34 14.20
CA GLU A 121 14.11 9.24 15.17
C GLU A 121 13.10 8.15 14.82
N TYR A 122 11.89 8.51 14.39
CA TYR A 122 10.87 7.55 13.96
C TYR A 122 11.36 6.73 12.77
N VAL A 123 11.89 7.38 11.74
CA VAL A 123 12.43 6.70 10.56
C VAL A 123 13.63 5.82 10.95
N ALA A 124 14.56 6.32 11.76
CA ALA A 124 15.72 5.55 12.22
C ALA A 124 15.33 4.30 13.04
N PHE A 125 14.22 4.36 13.78
CA PHE A 125 13.66 3.25 14.54
C PHE A 125 12.90 2.25 13.66
N ARG A 126 12.03 2.72 12.76
CA ARG A 126 11.17 1.86 11.94
C ARG A 126 11.91 1.21 10.76
N PHE A 127 12.99 1.83 10.29
CA PHE A 127 13.77 1.35 9.15
C PHE A 127 15.18 0.91 9.59
N PRO A 128 15.34 -0.36 10.03
CA PRO A 128 16.61 -0.84 10.56
C PRO A 128 17.73 -0.91 9.51
N ASN A 129 17.39 -1.15 8.24
CA ASN A 129 18.35 -1.29 7.14
C ASN A 129 18.69 0.04 6.45
N LEU A 130 17.94 1.11 6.74
CA LEU A 130 18.14 2.40 6.07
C LEU A 130 19.47 3.05 6.46
N ARG A 131 20.26 3.47 5.48
CA ARG A 131 21.58 4.06 5.67
C ARG A 131 21.57 5.56 5.47
N LEU A 132 20.79 6.03 4.48
CA LEU A 132 20.67 7.43 4.11
C LEU A 132 19.20 7.87 4.22
N LEU A 133 18.98 8.90 5.03
CA LEU A 133 17.70 9.61 5.11
C LEU A 133 17.92 11.07 4.73
N ASP A 134 17.20 11.55 3.72
CA ASP A 134 17.31 12.91 3.19
C ASP A 134 18.76 13.26 2.82
N PHE A 135 19.43 12.30 2.18
CA PHE A 135 20.86 12.37 1.80
C PHE A 135 21.82 12.53 2.99
N ARG A 136 21.36 12.33 4.22
CA ARG A 136 22.17 12.35 5.44
C ARG A 136 22.27 10.96 6.05
N LYS A 137 23.50 10.51 6.31
CA LYS A 137 23.78 9.22 6.94
C LYS A 137 23.11 9.11 8.31
N ILE A 138 22.36 8.04 8.53
CA ILE A 138 21.88 7.65 9.85
C ILE A 138 23.07 7.04 10.60
N ARG A 139 23.47 7.68 11.70
CA ARG A 139 24.57 7.21 12.54
C ARG A 139 24.07 6.17 13.53
N GLN A 140 24.93 5.23 13.90
CA GLN A 140 24.59 4.18 14.85
C GLN A 140 24.12 4.74 16.22
N LYS A 141 24.78 5.79 16.72
CA LYS A 141 24.38 6.49 17.96
C LYS A 141 22.95 7.05 17.89
N GLU A 142 22.56 7.62 16.74
CA GLU A 142 21.23 8.16 16.52
C GLU A 142 20.19 7.04 16.51
N ARG A 143 20.49 5.92 15.85
CA ARG A 143 19.64 4.74 15.82
C ARG A 143 19.45 4.12 17.21
N GLU A 144 20.50 4.06 18.02
CA GLU A 144 20.42 3.56 19.40
C GLU A 144 19.54 4.45 20.27
N ALA A 145 19.70 5.78 20.18
CA ALA A 145 18.85 6.74 20.88
C ALA A 145 17.38 6.63 20.46
N ALA A 146 17.11 6.53 19.15
CA ALA A 146 15.77 6.31 18.62
C ALA A 146 15.15 5.00 19.16
N ASN A 147 15.92 3.91 19.17
CA ASN A 147 15.48 2.64 19.73
C ASN A 147 15.15 2.74 21.23
N GLN A 148 15.97 3.43 22.02
CA GLN A 148 15.71 3.64 23.44
C GLN A 148 14.44 4.47 23.65
N LEU A 149 14.27 5.54 22.87
CA LEU A 149 13.09 6.41 22.92
C LEU A 149 11.82 5.62 22.64
N PHE A 150 11.74 4.89 21.52
CA PHE A 150 10.53 4.18 21.11
C PHE A 150 10.27 2.86 21.88
N LYS A 151 11.28 2.29 22.54
CA LYS A 151 11.09 1.15 23.47
C LYS A 151 10.53 1.56 24.83
N SER A 152 10.72 2.82 25.24
CA SER A 152 10.16 3.35 26.49
C SER A 152 8.63 3.35 26.50
N LYS A 153 7.99 3.41 27.69
CA LYS A 153 6.52 3.49 27.81
C LYS A 153 5.96 4.68 27.00
N LYS A 154 6.59 5.85 27.14
CA LYS A 154 6.24 7.08 26.40
C LYS A 154 6.40 6.90 24.88
N GLY A 155 7.47 6.22 24.45
CA GLY A 155 7.72 5.89 23.05
C GLY A 155 6.63 5.05 22.41
N LYS A 156 6.14 4.04 23.14
CA LYS A 156 5.04 3.17 22.68
C LYS A 156 3.73 3.94 22.53
N GLU A 157 3.44 4.87 23.43
CA GLU A 157 2.26 5.75 23.34
C GLU A 157 2.38 6.69 22.14
N MET A 158 3.53 7.33 21.94
CA MET A 158 3.80 8.17 20.77
C MET A 158 3.64 7.38 19.47
N HIS A 159 4.17 6.16 19.39
CA HIS A 159 4.02 5.32 18.21
C HIS A 159 2.55 4.97 17.93
N LYS A 160 1.77 4.62 18.96
CA LYS A 160 0.32 4.38 18.82
C LYS A 160 -0.40 5.63 18.31
N GLU A 161 -0.03 6.81 18.81
CA GLU A 161 -0.64 8.07 18.37
C GLU A 161 -0.30 8.38 16.91
N ILE A 162 0.94 8.14 16.48
CA ILE A 162 1.38 8.30 15.08
C ILE A 162 0.55 7.42 14.15
N VAL A 163 0.40 6.13 14.49
CA VAL A 163 -0.40 5.18 13.70
C VAL A 163 -1.89 5.59 13.68
N ARG A 164 -2.41 6.10 14.81
CA ARG A 164 -3.78 6.62 14.89
C ARG A 164 -3.98 7.85 14.01
N LYS A 165 -3.04 8.81 14.02
CA LYS A 165 -3.09 10.03 13.20
C LYS A 165 -3.08 9.71 11.72
N ALA A 166 -2.25 8.78 11.27
CA ALA A 166 -2.25 8.34 9.87
C ALA A 166 -3.62 7.82 9.41
N LYS A 167 -4.30 7.01 10.24
CA LYS A 167 -5.66 6.54 9.94
C LYS A 167 -6.72 7.65 9.90
N GLN A 168 -6.57 8.69 10.73
CA GLN A 168 -7.50 9.82 10.80
C GLN A 168 -7.26 10.89 9.73
N ALA A 169 -6.00 11.06 9.32
CA ALA A 169 -5.60 11.99 8.26
C ALA A 169 -5.99 11.48 6.86
N MET A 170 -6.57 10.29 6.74
CA MET A 170 -7.13 9.79 5.49
C MET A 170 -8.32 10.67 5.08
N PRO A 171 -8.26 11.42 3.97
CA PRO A 171 -9.45 12.08 3.46
C PRO A 171 -10.44 11.02 2.98
N ALA A 172 -11.70 11.17 3.40
CA ALA A 172 -12.86 10.34 3.03
C ALA A 172 -13.29 10.46 1.55
N GLY A 173 -12.39 10.83 0.63
CA GLY A 173 -12.77 11.33 -0.70
C GLY A 173 -11.83 10.99 -1.86
N ALA A 174 -11.16 9.83 -1.82
CA ALA A 174 -10.40 9.32 -2.97
C ALA A 174 -10.53 7.79 -3.08
N GLY A 175 -11.76 7.30 -2.93
CA GLY A 175 -12.17 5.92 -3.19
C GLY A 175 -13.09 5.89 -4.40
N GLY A 176 -12.55 6.17 -5.58
CA GLY A 176 -13.17 5.81 -6.86
C GLY A 176 -12.83 4.37 -7.20
N ALA A 177 -13.17 3.47 -6.30
CA ALA A 177 -13.24 2.03 -6.50
C ALA A 177 -14.05 1.56 -5.30
N SER A 178 -15.28 1.12 -5.56
CA SER A 178 -16.05 0.31 -4.64
C SER A 178 -15.11 -0.71 -3.99
N SER A 179 -14.78 -0.48 -2.72
CA SER A 179 -14.23 -1.54 -1.91
C SER A 179 -15.28 -2.65 -1.95
N PRO A 180 -14.98 -3.88 -2.40
CA PRO A 180 -15.91 -4.96 -2.12
C PRO A 180 -15.99 -4.98 -0.60
N GLU A 181 -17.21 -4.81 -0.07
CA GLU A 181 -17.49 -5.08 1.32
C GLU A 181 -16.79 -6.39 1.67
N LYS A 182 -15.98 -6.38 2.73
CA LYS A 182 -15.42 -7.61 3.26
C LYS A 182 -16.60 -8.44 3.75
N GLN A 183 -17.20 -9.23 2.86
CA GLN A 183 -18.14 -10.27 3.21
C GLN A 183 -17.36 -11.29 4.03
N THR A 184 -17.65 -11.29 5.33
CA THR A 184 -17.14 -12.28 6.28
C THR A 184 -17.66 -13.65 5.85
N VAL A 185 -16.75 -14.50 5.38
CA VAL A 185 -17.07 -15.88 5.00
C VAL A 185 -17.02 -16.73 6.27
N HIS A 186 -18.15 -17.30 6.67
CA HIS A 186 -18.25 -18.19 7.82
C HIS A 186 -18.60 -19.62 7.37
N ASN A 187 -18.13 -20.61 8.13
CA ASN A 187 -18.49 -22.01 7.91
C ASN A 187 -19.96 -22.22 8.30
N ALA A 188 -20.73 -22.85 7.41
CA ALA A 188 -22.17 -23.03 7.58
C ALA A 188 -22.51 -23.83 8.86
N THR A 189 -23.37 -23.29 9.73
CA THR A 189 -23.94 -24.06 10.84
C THR A 189 -25.11 -24.94 10.34
N PRO A 190 -25.48 -26.01 11.08
CA PRO A 190 -26.64 -26.85 10.71
C PRO A 190 -27.95 -26.06 10.57
N ALA A 191 -28.11 -24.95 11.28
CA ALA A 191 -29.27 -24.07 11.20
C ALA A 191 -29.28 -23.27 9.88
N ASP A 192 -28.12 -22.84 9.39
CA ASP A 192 -28.01 -22.06 8.15
C ASP A 192 -28.24 -22.94 6.92
N ILE A 193 -27.76 -24.19 6.97
CA ILE A 193 -28.04 -25.21 5.97
C ILE A 193 -29.55 -25.44 5.82
N GLN A 194 -30.29 -25.44 6.93
CA GLN A 194 -31.74 -25.62 6.91
C GLN A 194 -32.45 -24.40 6.29
N LYS A 195 -32.01 -23.17 6.61
CA LYS A 195 -32.53 -21.95 5.99
C LYS A 195 -32.30 -21.91 4.49
N ILE A 196 -31.11 -22.32 4.01
CA ILE A 196 -30.80 -22.40 2.57
C ILE A 196 -31.71 -23.43 1.88
N LYS A 197 -31.93 -24.60 2.48
CA LYS A 197 -32.87 -25.60 1.95
C LYS A 197 -34.30 -25.09 1.85
N GLU A 198 -34.76 -24.31 2.83
CA GLU A 198 -36.08 -23.67 2.79
C GLU A 198 -36.15 -22.54 1.75
N ALA A 199 -35.08 -21.76 1.58
CA ALA A 199 -34.97 -20.74 0.54
C ALA A 199 -35.02 -21.35 -0.87
N ILE A 200 -34.33 -22.47 -1.11
CA ILE A 200 -34.40 -23.21 -2.37
C ILE A 200 -35.84 -23.66 -2.67
N LYS A 201 -36.58 -24.13 -1.66
CA LYS A 201 -37.98 -24.54 -1.83
C LYS A 201 -38.93 -23.38 -2.16
N ARG A 202 -38.59 -22.15 -1.75
CA ARG A 202 -39.40 -20.95 -2.00
C ARG A 202 -38.94 -20.16 -3.23
N ALA A 203 -37.75 -20.43 -3.74
CA ALA A 203 -37.20 -19.72 -4.89
C ALA A 203 -38.02 -20.01 -6.15
N THR A 204 -38.46 -18.94 -6.81
CA THR A 204 -39.26 -18.99 -8.04
C THR A 204 -38.42 -18.86 -9.31
N ASN A 205 -37.12 -18.55 -9.18
CA ASN A 205 -36.17 -18.35 -10.27
C ASN A 205 -35.11 -19.46 -10.27
N LEU A 206 -34.82 -20.02 -11.44
CA LEU A 206 -33.80 -21.04 -11.64
C LEU A 206 -32.39 -20.53 -11.28
N HIS A 207 -32.09 -19.26 -11.59
CA HIS A 207 -30.79 -18.66 -11.25
C HIS A 207 -30.56 -18.60 -9.74
N GLU A 208 -31.62 -18.33 -8.97
CA GLU A 208 -31.55 -18.26 -7.51
C GLU A 208 -31.37 -19.67 -6.91
N VAL A 209 -32.05 -20.68 -7.48
CA VAL A 209 -31.88 -22.08 -7.10
C VAL A 209 -30.44 -22.57 -7.34
N GLU A 210 -29.84 -22.23 -8.49
CA GLU A 210 -28.46 -22.61 -8.80
C GLU A 210 -27.44 -21.96 -7.86
N ARG A 211 -27.63 -20.68 -7.54
CA ARG A 211 -26.78 -19.95 -6.60
C ARG A 211 -26.82 -20.58 -5.20
N LEU A 212 -28.01 -20.83 -4.68
CA LEU A 212 -28.21 -21.43 -3.35
C LEU A 212 -27.65 -22.88 -3.29
N ASN A 213 -27.74 -23.65 -4.37
CA ASN A 213 -27.15 -24.99 -4.44
C ASN A 213 -25.61 -24.97 -4.43
N ARG A 214 -24.97 -24.01 -5.13
CA ARG A 214 -23.51 -23.86 -5.09
C ARG A 214 -23.01 -23.53 -3.68
N LEU A 215 -23.75 -22.67 -2.97
CA LEU A 215 -23.43 -22.31 -1.58
C LEU A 215 -23.52 -23.53 -0.65
N LEU A 216 -24.58 -24.34 -0.80
CA LEU A 216 -24.75 -25.58 -0.04
C LEU A 216 -23.60 -26.58 -0.29
N GLN A 217 -23.11 -26.68 -1.53
CA GLN A 217 -21.98 -27.53 -1.89
C GLN A 217 -20.64 -26.98 -1.37
N SER A 218 -20.48 -25.66 -1.34
CA SER A 218 -19.24 -25.01 -0.90
C SER A 218 -19.06 -24.95 0.62
N GLY A 219 -20.15 -25.04 1.40
CA GLY A 219 -20.12 -24.98 2.86
C GLY A 219 -19.77 -23.60 3.44
N GLN A 220 -19.66 -22.58 2.60
CA GLN A 220 -19.30 -21.20 2.95
C GLN A 220 -20.52 -20.29 2.77
N ILE A 221 -20.88 -19.52 3.80
CA ILE A 221 -22.05 -18.62 3.79
C ILE A 221 -21.60 -17.19 4.05
N THR A 222 -22.20 -16.25 3.31
CA THR A 222 -22.03 -14.80 3.47
C THR A 222 -23.22 -14.19 4.21
N ASP A 223 -22.98 -13.12 4.96
CA ASP A 223 -23.99 -12.48 5.84
C ASP A 223 -25.21 -11.91 5.08
N ASP A 224 -25.06 -11.61 3.79
CA ASP A 224 -26.14 -11.09 2.93
C ASP A 224 -27.32 -12.07 2.81
N ILE A 225 -27.03 -13.37 2.90
CA ILE A 225 -28.04 -14.44 2.80
C ILE A 225 -28.77 -14.62 4.13
N LEU A 226 -28.07 -14.45 5.26
CA LEU A 226 -28.68 -14.54 6.59
C LEU A 226 -29.66 -13.40 6.85
N ASN A 227 -29.39 -12.22 6.28
CA ASN A 227 -30.19 -11.02 6.47
C ASN A 227 -31.38 -10.92 5.50
N GLY A 228 -31.58 -11.88 4.60
CA GLY A 228 -32.76 -11.93 3.73
C GLY A 228 -32.86 -10.77 2.73
N ASN A 229 -31.75 -10.07 2.47
CA ASN A 229 -31.70 -9.01 1.47
C ASN A 229 -31.58 -9.66 0.09
N ASN A 230 -32.74 -9.97 -0.51
CA ASN A 230 -32.82 -10.27 -1.91
C ASN A 230 -32.49 -8.99 -2.68
N GLY A 231 -31.20 -8.81 -2.99
CA GLY A 231 -30.73 -7.84 -3.97
C GLY A 231 -31.47 -8.09 -5.28
N SER A 232 -32.56 -7.36 -5.46
CA SER A 232 -33.28 -7.25 -6.72
C SER A 232 -32.43 -6.37 -7.62
N GLU A 233 -31.44 -6.96 -8.26
CA GLU A 233 -30.92 -6.41 -9.51
C GLU A 233 -32.01 -6.67 -10.56
N ALA A 234 -32.86 -5.65 -10.77
CA ALA A 234 -33.74 -5.57 -11.91
C ALA A 234 -32.93 -5.08 -13.12
N ASP A 235 -32.98 -5.89 -14.19
CA ASP A 235 -32.70 -5.67 -15.62
C ASP A 235 -31.74 -4.55 -16.06
#